data_AF-E4ZJI3-F1
#
_entry.id   AF-E4ZJI3-F1
#
_cell.length_a   1.000
_cell.length_b   1.000
_cell.length_c   1.000
_cell.angle_alpha   90.00
_cell.angle_beta   90.00
_cell.angle_gamma   90.00
#
_symmetry.space_group_name_H-M   'P 1'
#
loop_
_entity.id
_entity.type
_entity.pdbx_description
1 polymer ?
#
loop_
_entity_poly.entity_id
_entity_poly.type
_entity_poly.pdbx_seq_one_letter_code
_entity_poly.pdbx_strand_id
1 'polypeptide(L)'
;MVFKTVLLASLAVMAVAKPIPDPLNVMRQAGPAAGQVITKCNAPGQLALAYDDGPYQYTQKLVDTLNAGGAKGTFFVTGTLYGCIYNQKAALQNAYKAGHQIASHSWSHPSNFGSLSTNDLTTQMTRLEQALVNIIGVKPTYMRPPYLATGGNVLPTMKQLGYRVITNDIDSGDWNNQTPQQSQQKFTQAGAGGNGHIPLMHETYASTVDTLTPWLINWAKSNNLKLVTVAECLGDTSSAYKSGTANGASTC
;
A
#
# COMPACT_ATOMS: atom_id res chain seq x y z
N MET A 1 -39.54 31.39 -65.29
CA MET A 1 -38.50 31.88 -64.37
C MET A 1 -38.65 31.12 -63.05
N VAL A 2 -37.61 30.41 -62.64
CA VAL A 2 -37.56 29.56 -61.43
C VAL A 2 -36.64 30.24 -60.42
N PHE A 3 -37.11 30.55 -59.20
CA PHE A 3 -36.27 30.77 -58.00
C PHE A 3 -37.15 30.56 -56.75
N LYS A 4 -37.17 29.35 -56.18
CA LYS A 4 -36.40 28.87 -55.00
C LYS A 4 -36.69 29.66 -53.71
N THR A 5 -37.63 29.14 -52.93
CA THR A 5 -37.87 29.48 -51.51
C THR A 5 -36.73 28.90 -50.66
N VAL A 6 -36.03 29.76 -49.92
CA VAL A 6 -34.98 29.36 -48.96
C VAL A 6 -35.61 29.35 -47.56
N LEU A 7 -35.73 28.16 -46.96
CA LEU A 7 -36.05 28.01 -45.55
C LEU A 7 -34.76 28.18 -44.73
N LEU A 8 -34.67 29.20 -43.89
CA LEU A 8 -33.63 29.31 -42.87
C LEU A 8 -34.02 28.47 -41.65
N ALA A 9 -33.33 27.35 -41.43
CA ALA A 9 -33.36 26.62 -40.17
C ALA A 9 -32.31 27.22 -39.22
N SER A 10 -32.76 27.91 -38.18
CA SER A 10 -31.91 28.40 -37.09
C SER A 10 -31.54 27.26 -36.15
N LEU A 11 -30.28 26.80 -36.19
CA LEU A 11 -29.72 25.90 -35.17
C LEU A 11 -29.48 26.68 -33.87
N ALA A 12 -30.25 26.40 -32.84
CA ALA A 12 -29.93 26.82 -31.47
C ALA A 12 -28.84 25.90 -30.91
N VAL A 13 -27.61 26.40 -30.77
CA VAL A 13 -26.52 25.69 -30.08
C VAL A 13 -26.73 25.87 -28.59
N MET A 14 -27.27 24.85 -27.90
CA MET A 14 -27.29 24.83 -26.44
C MET A 14 -25.88 24.50 -25.93
N ALA A 15 -25.17 25.50 -25.43
CA ALA A 15 -23.93 25.30 -24.70
C ALA A 15 -24.26 24.65 -23.35
N VAL A 16 -24.01 23.34 -23.22
CA VAL A 16 -24.11 22.64 -21.95
C VAL A 16 -22.89 23.02 -21.11
N ALA A 17 -23.08 23.88 -20.12
CA ALA A 17 -22.04 24.18 -19.14
C ALA A 17 -21.71 22.90 -18.36
N LYS A 18 -20.49 22.37 -18.51
CA LYS A 18 -20.01 21.28 -17.66
C LYS A 18 -19.81 21.82 -16.25
N PRO A 19 -20.43 21.22 -15.21
CA PRO A 19 -20.22 21.68 -13.85
C PRO A 19 -18.74 21.56 -13.49
N ILE A 20 -18.17 22.63 -12.96
CA ILE A 20 -16.80 22.63 -12.43
C ILE A 20 -16.83 21.73 -11.19
N PRO A 21 -16.04 20.64 -11.15
CA PRO A 21 -16.05 19.76 -9.99
C PRO A 21 -15.58 20.54 -8.76
N ASP A 22 -16.32 20.37 -7.66
CA ASP A 22 -16.02 20.99 -6.36
C ASP A 22 -14.55 20.70 -5.99
N PRO A 23 -13.72 21.74 -5.75
CA PRO A 23 -12.32 21.57 -5.35
C PRO A 23 -12.14 20.61 -4.17
N LEU A 24 -13.07 20.56 -3.22
CA LEU A 24 -13.03 19.62 -2.10
C LEU A 24 -13.24 18.17 -2.54
N ASN A 25 -14.09 17.92 -3.53
CA ASN A 25 -14.28 16.60 -4.12
C ASN A 25 -13.08 16.19 -4.98
N VAL A 26 -12.45 17.13 -5.69
CA VAL A 26 -11.22 16.89 -6.46
C VAL A 26 -10.06 16.55 -5.51
N MET A 27 -9.92 17.27 -4.39
CA MET A 27 -8.90 16.98 -3.38
C MET A 27 -9.16 15.66 -2.64
N ARG A 28 -10.42 15.32 -2.35
CA ARG A 28 -10.79 14.00 -1.81
C ARG A 28 -10.50 12.86 -2.78
N GLN A 29 -10.64 13.09 -4.08
CA GLN A 29 -10.34 12.10 -5.12
C GLN A 29 -8.85 11.93 -5.42
N ALA A 30 -8.01 12.92 -5.09
CA ALA A 30 -6.59 12.90 -5.43
C ALA A 30 -5.73 11.97 -4.55
N GLY A 31 -6.27 11.51 -3.41
CA GLY A 31 -5.54 10.71 -2.42
C GLY A 31 -4.39 11.48 -1.73
N PRO A 32 -3.62 10.85 -0.83
CA PRO A 32 -2.47 11.46 -0.20
C PRO A 32 -1.40 11.86 -1.22
N ALA A 33 -0.72 12.99 -0.96
CA ALA A 33 0.33 13.49 -1.82
C ALA A 33 1.53 12.52 -1.88
N ALA A 34 2.10 12.35 -3.08
CA ALA A 34 3.31 11.55 -3.27
C ALA A 34 4.55 12.21 -2.64
N GLY A 35 5.50 11.38 -2.18
CA GLY A 35 6.78 11.83 -1.62
C GLY A 35 6.66 12.52 -0.26
N GLN A 36 5.59 12.29 0.48
CA GLN A 36 5.43 12.72 1.87
C GLN A 36 5.30 11.52 2.79
N VAL A 37 5.85 11.65 3.99
CA VAL A 37 5.78 10.61 5.03
C VAL A 37 4.38 10.57 5.63
N ILE A 38 3.81 9.38 5.70
CA ILE A 38 2.50 9.10 6.28
C ILE A 38 2.68 8.05 7.38
N THR A 39 2.24 8.39 8.60
CA THR A 39 2.41 7.56 9.81
C THR A 39 1.09 7.03 10.36
N LYS A 40 -0.04 7.66 10.04
CA LYS A 40 -1.37 7.36 10.60
C LYS A 40 -2.45 7.33 9.53
N CYS A 41 -3.60 6.76 9.88
CA CYS A 41 -4.83 6.86 9.10
C CYS A 41 -5.41 8.27 9.12
N ASN A 42 -6.30 8.54 8.17
CA ASN A 42 -7.04 9.80 8.07
C ASN A 42 -8.29 9.84 8.97
N ALA A 43 -8.73 8.69 9.47
CA ALA A 43 -9.95 8.56 10.26
C ALA A 43 -9.72 7.67 11.50
N PRO A 44 -10.52 7.85 12.56
CA PRO A 44 -10.50 6.98 13.74
C PRO A 44 -11.10 5.61 13.45
N GLY A 45 -10.95 4.68 14.40
CA GLY A 45 -11.61 3.37 14.35
C GLY A 45 -11.02 2.39 13.33
N GLN A 46 -9.78 2.64 12.89
CA GLN A 46 -9.07 1.81 11.91
C GLN A 46 -7.70 1.38 12.44
N LEU A 47 -7.31 0.16 12.10
CA LEU A 47 -5.96 -0.35 12.26
C LEU A 47 -5.53 -0.95 10.92
N ALA A 48 -4.58 -0.29 10.26
CA ALA A 48 -4.09 -0.70 8.95
C ALA A 48 -2.90 -1.67 9.11
N LEU A 49 -3.19 -2.96 9.29
CA LEU A 49 -2.17 -3.98 9.47
C LEU A 49 -1.18 -3.92 8.31
N ALA A 50 0.11 -3.74 8.61
CA ALA A 50 1.15 -3.50 7.64
C ALA A 50 2.38 -4.37 7.97
N TYR A 51 2.73 -5.24 7.03
CA TYR A 51 3.73 -6.28 7.16
C TYR A 51 4.84 -6.11 6.12
N ASP A 52 6.08 -6.07 6.57
CA ASP A 52 7.25 -5.81 5.74
C ASP A 52 8.03 -7.08 5.38
N ASP A 53 9.05 -6.88 4.55
CA ASP A 53 10.12 -7.82 4.15
C ASP A 53 9.75 -9.02 3.28
N GLY A 54 8.48 -9.42 3.33
CA GLY A 54 7.92 -10.50 2.54
C GLY A 54 8.09 -10.36 1.03
N PRO A 55 7.63 -11.33 0.23
CA PRO A 55 7.00 -12.56 0.70
C PRO A 55 8.03 -13.58 1.20
N TYR A 56 7.65 -14.38 2.17
CA TYR A 56 8.42 -15.50 2.70
C TYR A 56 7.55 -16.75 2.90
N GLN A 57 8.08 -17.77 3.59
CA GLN A 57 7.39 -19.04 3.80
C GLN A 57 6.06 -18.92 4.58
N TYR A 58 5.85 -17.81 5.31
CA TYR A 58 4.64 -17.59 6.11
C TYR A 58 3.56 -16.77 5.39
N THR A 59 3.83 -16.21 4.21
CA THR A 59 2.91 -15.25 3.56
C THR A 59 1.54 -15.86 3.29
N GLN A 60 1.49 -17.09 2.77
CA GLN A 60 0.21 -17.75 2.51
C GLN A 60 -0.57 -17.97 3.82
N LYS A 61 0.11 -18.41 4.89
CA LYS A 61 -0.51 -18.61 6.21
C LYS A 61 -1.06 -17.31 6.78
N LEU A 62 -0.35 -16.20 6.61
CA LEU A 62 -0.83 -14.89 7.02
C LEU A 62 -2.07 -14.46 6.24
N VAL A 63 -2.09 -14.67 4.91
CA VAL A 63 -3.27 -14.41 4.07
C VAL A 63 -4.48 -15.21 4.57
N ASP A 64 -4.30 -16.50 4.83
CA ASP A 64 -5.37 -17.37 5.32
C ASP A 64 -5.89 -16.91 6.69
N THR A 65 -4.97 -16.50 7.59
CA THR A 65 -5.28 -15.99 8.92
C THR A 65 -6.09 -14.69 8.86
N LEU A 66 -5.68 -13.73 8.02
CA LEU A 66 -6.39 -12.47 7.84
C LEU A 66 -7.78 -12.70 7.24
N ASN A 67 -7.89 -13.57 6.23
CA ASN A 67 -9.16 -13.90 5.60
C ASN A 67 -10.15 -14.56 6.58
N ALA A 68 -9.69 -15.55 7.36
CA ALA A 68 -10.49 -16.17 8.40
C ALA A 68 -10.94 -15.17 9.49
N GLY A 69 -10.11 -14.16 9.76
CA GLY A 69 -10.42 -13.07 10.69
C GLY A 69 -11.38 -12.01 10.15
N GLY A 70 -11.72 -12.02 8.85
CA GLY A 70 -12.43 -10.93 8.18
C GLY A 70 -11.61 -9.63 8.10
N ALA A 71 -10.28 -9.74 8.13
CA ALA A 71 -9.34 -8.62 8.16
C ALA A 71 -8.70 -8.38 6.80
N LYS A 72 -8.30 -7.14 6.54
CA LYS A 72 -7.37 -6.80 5.45
C LYS A 72 -6.02 -6.38 6.02
N GLY A 73 -4.97 -6.67 5.26
CA GLY A 73 -3.60 -6.25 5.56
C GLY A 73 -2.93 -5.65 4.33
N THR A 74 -1.80 -5.01 4.59
CA THR A 74 -0.91 -4.42 3.59
C THR A 74 0.44 -5.12 3.68
N PHE A 75 0.92 -5.66 2.57
CA PHE A 75 2.16 -6.39 2.44
C PHE A 75 3.15 -5.51 1.68
N PHE A 76 4.12 -4.94 2.39
CA PHE A 76 5.25 -4.21 1.81
C PHE A 76 6.31 -5.24 1.42
N VAL A 77 6.31 -5.61 0.14
CA VAL A 77 7.10 -6.74 -0.34
C VAL A 77 8.42 -6.32 -0.96
N THR A 78 9.41 -7.18 -0.84
CA THR A 78 10.72 -7.10 -1.48
C THR A 78 10.80 -8.03 -2.69
N GLY A 79 11.77 -7.78 -3.56
CA GLY A 79 12.06 -8.62 -4.72
C GLY A 79 12.95 -9.83 -4.41
N THR A 80 13.96 -9.64 -3.56
CA THR A 80 15.03 -10.65 -3.37
C THR A 80 15.49 -10.87 -1.93
N LEU A 81 14.88 -10.23 -0.92
CA LEU A 81 15.41 -10.29 0.46
C LEU A 81 15.34 -11.72 1.03
N TYR A 82 14.20 -12.37 0.91
CA TYR A 82 13.95 -13.74 1.39
C TYR A 82 13.94 -14.78 0.27
N GLY A 83 14.76 -14.53 -0.76
CA GLY A 83 14.77 -15.26 -2.02
C GLY A 83 13.94 -14.55 -3.09
N CYS A 84 13.90 -15.13 -4.27
CA CYS A 84 13.24 -14.50 -5.40
C CYS A 84 11.72 -14.42 -5.21
N ILE A 85 11.13 -13.24 -5.38
CA ILE A 85 9.69 -12.96 -5.23
C ILE A 85 8.79 -13.93 -6.02
N TYR A 86 9.25 -14.41 -7.18
CA TYR A 86 8.50 -15.37 -8.01
C TYR A 86 8.31 -16.73 -7.34
N ASN A 87 9.16 -17.11 -6.37
CA ASN A 87 9.00 -18.32 -5.58
C ASN A 87 7.72 -18.29 -4.72
N GLN A 88 7.24 -17.08 -4.39
CA GLN A 88 6.02 -16.86 -3.61
C GLN A 88 4.88 -16.25 -4.44
N LYS A 89 4.95 -16.36 -5.78
CA LYS A 89 3.94 -15.77 -6.68
C LYS A 89 2.50 -16.16 -6.33
N ALA A 90 2.28 -17.41 -5.91
CA ALA A 90 0.94 -17.90 -5.57
C ALA A 90 0.39 -17.20 -4.32
N ALA A 91 1.21 -17.02 -3.28
CA ALA A 91 0.82 -16.31 -2.07
C ALA A 91 0.47 -14.83 -2.36
N LEU A 92 1.28 -14.16 -3.19
CA LEU A 92 1.01 -12.77 -3.60
C LEU A 92 -0.28 -12.64 -4.42
N GLN A 93 -0.51 -13.56 -5.36
CA GLN A 93 -1.74 -13.60 -6.15
C GLN A 93 -2.97 -13.84 -5.26
N ASN A 94 -2.87 -14.75 -4.30
CA ASN A 94 -3.94 -15.04 -3.35
C ASN A 94 -4.22 -13.82 -2.46
N ALA A 95 -3.18 -13.19 -1.94
CA ALA A 95 -3.31 -11.97 -1.14
C ALA A 95 -4.03 -10.86 -1.91
N TYR A 96 -3.59 -10.59 -3.14
CA TYR A 96 -4.17 -9.56 -4.00
C TYR A 96 -5.63 -9.87 -4.36
N LYS A 97 -5.94 -11.11 -4.78
CA LYS A 97 -7.31 -11.55 -5.09
C LYS A 97 -8.24 -11.50 -3.88
N ALA A 98 -7.71 -11.74 -2.68
CA ALA A 98 -8.45 -11.60 -1.44
C ALA A 98 -8.67 -10.14 -1.03
N GLY A 99 -8.17 -9.15 -1.77
CA GLY A 99 -8.35 -7.73 -1.48
C GLY A 99 -7.39 -7.19 -0.41
N HIS A 100 -6.30 -7.90 -0.12
CA HIS A 100 -5.18 -7.30 0.61
C HIS A 100 -4.42 -6.35 -0.32
N GLN A 101 -3.72 -5.39 0.29
CA GLN A 101 -2.88 -4.47 -0.46
C GLN A 101 -1.46 -5.02 -0.56
N ILE A 102 -0.97 -5.21 -1.77
CA ILE A 102 0.46 -5.36 -2.07
C ILE A 102 1.07 -3.98 -2.32
N ALA A 103 2.17 -3.66 -1.62
CA ALA A 103 2.91 -2.39 -1.69
C ALA A 103 4.42 -2.65 -1.83
N SER A 104 5.20 -1.65 -2.23
CA SER A 104 6.64 -1.80 -2.46
C SER A 104 7.46 -1.66 -1.16
N HIS A 105 8.45 -2.53 -0.98
CA HIS A 105 9.51 -2.40 0.02
C HIS A 105 10.90 -2.46 -0.62
N SER A 106 11.03 -1.93 -1.84
CA SER A 106 12.23 -1.98 -2.70
C SER A 106 12.55 -3.38 -3.26
N TRP A 107 13.45 -3.43 -4.25
CA TRP A 107 13.85 -4.70 -4.86
C TRP A 107 14.69 -5.56 -3.91
N SER A 108 15.76 -5.01 -3.34
CA SER A 108 16.76 -5.78 -2.61
C SER A 108 16.91 -5.41 -1.14
N HIS A 109 16.07 -4.50 -0.63
CA HIS A 109 16.15 -4.01 0.76
C HIS A 109 17.57 -3.53 1.17
N PRO A 110 18.16 -2.55 0.45
CA PRO A 110 19.53 -2.12 0.70
C PRO A 110 19.66 -1.41 2.05
N SER A 111 20.68 -1.76 2.83
CA SER A 111 20.96 -1.19 4.17
C SER A 111 21.24 0.31 4.15
N ASN A 112 21.70 0.85 3.02
CA ASN A 112 21.97 2.26 2.80
C ASN A 112 20.83 2.98 2.04
N PHE A 113 19.58 2.49 2.10
CA PHE A 113 18.46 3.05 1.32
C PHE A 113 18.34 4.58 1.42
N GLY A 114 18.50 5.14 2.63
CA GLY A 114 18.40 6.58 2.88
C GLY A 114 19.51 7.46 2.29
N SER A 115 20.56 6.88 1.73
CA SER A 115 21.67 7.61 1.10
C SER A 115 21.90 7.23 -0.36
N LEU A 116 21.00 6.41 -0.95
CA LEU A 116 21.07 6.05 -2.36
C LEU A 116 20.90 7.26 -3.29
N SER A 117 21.49 7.14 -4.48
CA SER A 117 21.26 8.09 -5.56
C SER A 117 19.83 7.98 -6.09
N THR A 118 19.33 9.03 -6.75
CA THR A 118 18.02 9.00 -7.43
C THR A 118 17.90 7.83 -8.41
N ASN A 119 18.99 7.50 -9.13
CA ASN A 119 19.00 6.41 -10.09
C ASN A 119 18.90 5.03 -9.40
N ASP A 120 19.62 4.85 -8.29
CA ASP A 120 19.57 3.59 -7.54
C ASP A 120 18.22 3.40 -6.87
N LEU A 121 17.66 4.45 -6.27
CA LEU A 121 16.28 4.45 -5.74
C LEU A 121 15.28 4.09 -6.84
N THR A 122 15.38 4.72 -8.01
CA THR A 122 14.50 4.42 -9.15
C THR A 122 14.63 2.96 -9.59
N THR A 123 15.85 2.43 -9.64
CA THR A 123 16.11 1.03 -9.97
C THR A 123 15.47 0.08 -8.95
N GLN A 124 15.59 0.39 -7.66
CA GLN A 124 14.99 -0.39 -6.58
C GLN A 124 13.46 -0.45 -6.70
N MET A 125 12.82 0.65 -7.05
CA MET A 125 11.36 0.69 -7.21
C MET A 125 10.91 -0.01 -8.49
N THR A 126 11.48 0.38 -9.64
CA THR A 126 11.02 -0.06 -10.96
C THR A 126 11.26 -1.54 -11.24
N ARG A 127 12.31 -2.15 -10.67
CA ARG A 127 12.51 -3.61 -10.75
C ARG A 127 11.39 -4.37 -10.05
N LEU A 128 11.00 -3.91 -8.86
CA LEU A 128 9.89 -4.53 -8.13
C LEU A 128 8.55 -4.25 -8.82
N GLU A 129 8.34 -3.05 -9.37
CA GLU A 129 7.16 -2.75 -10.18
C GLU A 129 7.00 -3.76 -11.32
N GLN A 130 8.08 -4.03 -12.07
CA GLN A 130 8.02 -4.96 -13.20
C GLN A 130 7.69 -6.39 -12.76
N ALA A 131 8.27 -6.87 -11.65
CA ALA A 131 7.97 -8.19 -11.11
C ALA A 131 6.50 -8.29 -10.64
N LEU A 132 6.00 -7.27 -9.94
CA LEU A 132 4.61 -7.23 -9.50
C LEU A 132 3.63 -7.13 -10.67
N VAL A 133 3.96 -6.42 -11.74
CA VAL A 133 3.14 -6.44 -12.97
C VAL A 133 3.07 -7.84 -13.56
N ASN A 134 4.16 -8.61 -13.56
CA ASN A 134 4.14 -10.01 -14.03
C ASN A 134 3.35 -10.94 -13.09
N ILE A 135 3.36 -10.69 -11.78
CA ILE A 135 2.74 -11.57 -10.78
C ILE A 135 1.25 -11.26 -10.59
N ILE A 136 0.89 -9.99 -10.41
CA ILE A 136 -0.47 -9.53 -10.06
C ILE A 136 -1.10 -8.59 -11.11
N GLY A 137 -0.40 -8.29 -12.21
CA GLY A 137 -0.95 -7.49 -13.33
C GLY A 137 -0.89 -5.98 -13.14
N VAL A 138 -0.47 -5.50 -11.97
CA VAL A 138 -0.43 -4.07 -11.62
C VAL A 138 0.82 -3.75 -10.82
N LYS A 139 1.16 -2.45 -10.76
CA LYS A 139 2.24 -1.95 -9.90
C LYS A 139 1.70 -1.05 -8.78
N PRO A 140 2.29 -1.11 -7.57
CA PRO A 140 1.82 -0.34 -6.44
C PRO A 140 2.19 1.14 -6.56
N THR A 141 1.40 2.01 -5.94
CA THR A 141 1.71 3.44 -5.73
C THR A 141 2.02 3.75 -4.27
N TYR A 142 2.13 2.71 -3.44
CA TYR A 142 2.48 2.78 -2.03
C TYR A 142 3.81 2.08 -1.81
N MET A 143 4.64 2.68 -0.95
CA MET A 143 5.88 2.08 -0.52
C MET A 143 6.19 2.40 0.93
N ARG A 144 6.93 1.52 1.58
CA ARG A 144 7.60 1.80 2.85
C ARG A 144 9.10 1.73 2.60
N PRO A 145 9.89 2.74 3.00
CA PRO A 145 11.34 2.68 2.83
C PRO A 145 11.94 1.61 3.75
N PRO A 146 12.87 0.77 3.27
CA PRO A 146 13.74 -0.04 4.13
C PRO A 146 14.28 0.78 5.29
N TYR A 147 14.23 0.22 6.50
CA TYR A 147 14.67 0.87 7.76
C TYR A 147 13.96 2.21 8.06
N LEU A 148 12.80 2.46 7.44
CA LEU A 148 12.07 3.74 7.50
C LEU A 148 12.92 4.93 7.03
N ALA A 149 13.97 4.67 6.24
CA ALA A 149 14.95 5.67 5.86
C ALA A 149 14.39 6.64 4.81
N THR A 150 14.21 7.89 5.21
CA THR A 150 13.60 8.96 4.38
C THR A 150 14.57 10.08 4.00
N GLY A 151 15.86 9.89 4.29
CA GLY A 151 16.92 10.86 4.03
C GLY A 151 17.27 11.06 2.55
N GLY A 152 18.15 12.03 2.29
CA GLY A 152 18.75 12.26 0.98
C GLY A 152 17.72 12.43 -0.13
N ASN A 153 17.82 11.58 -1.16
CA ASN A 153 16.99 11.64 -2.36
C ASN A 153 15.69 10.81 -2.25
N VAL A 154 15.38 10.19 -1.11
CA VAL A 154 14.24 9.27 -1.00
C VAL A 154 12.91 9.97 -1.31
N LEU A 155 12.53 11.00 -0.53
CA LEU A 155 11.24 11.66 -0.70
C LEU A 155 11.09 12.36 -2.07
N PRO A 156 12.10 13.10 -2.59
CA PRO A 156 12.04 13.66 -3.94
C PRO A 156 11.88 12.59 -5.04
N THR A 157 12.59 11.46 -4.93
CA THR A 157 12.48 10.36 -5.91
C THR A 157 11.10 9.71 -5.82
N MET A 158 10.59 9.43 -4.62
CA MET A 158 9.24 8.88 -4.45
C MET A 158 8.17 9.84 -4.95
N LYS A 159 8.36 11.16 -4.81
CA LYS A 159 7.48 12.16 -5.43
C LYS A 159 7.48 12.04 -6.97
N GLN A 160 8.65 11.95 -7.59
CA GLN A 160 8.80 11.81 -9.04
C GLN A 160 8.13 10.53 -9.57
N LEU A 161 8.28 9.42 -8.85
CA LEU A 161 7.69 8.13 -9.20
C LEU A 161 6.19 8.03 -8.82
N GLY A 162 5.68 8.96 -8.01
CA GLY A 162 4.28 9.02 -7.60
C GLY A 162 3.92 8.06 -6.45
N TYR A 163 4.88 7.74 -5.58
CA TYR A 163 4.70 6.88 -4.41
C TYR A 163 4.20 7.66 -3.18
N ARG A 164 3.20 7.12 -2.49
CA ARG A 164 2.90 7.44 -1.08
C ARG A 164 3.93 6.75 -0.20
N VAL A 165 4.58 7.49 0.70
CA VAL A 165 5.65 6.96 1.56
C VAL A 165 5.08 6.68 2.94
N ILE A 166 4.94 5.41 3.27
CA ILE A 166 4.36 4.94 4.52
C ILE A 166 5.48 4.61 5.49
N THR A 167 5.45 5.16 6.69
CA THR A 167 6.26 4.67 7.81
C THR A 167 5.33 4.02 8.81
N ASN A 168 5.25 4.49 10.05
CA ASN A 168 4.41 3.91 11.08
C ASN A 168 4.25 4.88 12.25
N ASP A 169 3.27 4.63 13.10
CA ASP A 169 3.13 5.26 14.41
C ASP A 169 3.23 4.27 15.57
N ILE A 170 3.13 2.97 15.29
CA ILE A 170 3.40 1.88 16.23
C ILE A 170 4.51 1.02 15.62
N ASP A 171 5.63 0.84 16.29
CA ASP A 171 6.63 -0.20 15.94
C ASP A 171 6.43 -1.39 16.87
N SER A 172 5.94 -2.51 16.34
CA SER A 172 5.67 -3.71 17.15
C SER A 172 6.94 -4.28 17.79
N GLY A 173 8.12 -4.01 17.23
CA GLY A 173 9.41 -4.56 17.68
C GLY A 173 9.56 -6.06 17.45
N ASP A 174 8.66 -6.68 16.67
CA ASP A 174 8.65 -8.11 16.39
C ASP A 174 9.96 -8.61 15.75
N TRP A 175 10.63 -7.74 15.00
CA TRP A 175 11.93 -7.98 14.38
C TRP A 175 13.13 -7.93 15.36
N ASN A 176 12.95 -7.34 16.54
CA ASN A 176 14.03 -7.00 17.47
C ASN A 176 13.98 -7.78 18.79
N ASN A 177 13.84 -9.11 18.69
CA ASN A 177 13.80 -10.05 19.83
C ASN A 177 12.69 -9.77 20.86
N GLN A 178 11.67 -8.97 20.51
CA GLN A 178 10.54 -8.77 21.41
C GLN A 178 9.60 -9.97 21.38
N THR A 179 9.06 -10.32 22.53
CA THR A 179 8.01 -11.36 22.62
C THR A 179 6.69 -10.80 22.06
N PRO A 180 5.78 -11.67 21.59
CA PRO A 180 4.45 -11.23 21.18
C PRO A 180 3.75 -10.38 22.24
N GLN A 181 3.89 -10.71 23.53
CA GLN A 181 3.30 -9.96 24.63
C GLN A 181 3.85 -8.53 24.72
N GLN A 182 5.15 -8.33 24.48
CA GLN A 182 5.74 -6.99 24.44
C GLN A 182 5.21 -6.20 23.24
N SER A 183 5.05 -6.83 22.07
CA SER A 183 4.41 -6.19 20.92
C SER A 183 2.96 -5.82 21.23
N GLN A 184 2.18 -6.72 21.82
CA GLN A 184 0.79 -6.49 22.25
C GLN A 184 0.68 -5.28 23.19
N GLN A 185 1.61 -5.16 24.15
CA GLN A 185 1.64 -4.02 25.07
C GLN A 185 1.74 -2.68 24.32
N LYS A 186 2.55 -2.60 23.26
CA LYS A 186 2.66 -1.36 22.46
C LYS A 186 1.34 -0.98 21.79
N PHE A 187 0.57 -1.96 21.28
CA PHE A 187 -0.76 -1.70 20.73
C PHE A 187 -1.74 -1.24 21.82
N THR A 188 -1.73 -1.88 22.99
CA THR A 188 -2.60 -1.45 24.10
C THR A 188 -2.26 -0.06 24.62
N GLN A 189 -0.98 0.32 24.63
CA GLN A 189 -0.52 1.66 25.04
C GLN A 189 -0.87 2.73 24.02
N ALA A 190 -0.77 2.43 22.72
CA ALA A 190 -1.22 3.33 21.66
C ALA A 190 -2.74 3.57 21.73
N GLY A 191 -3.49 2.55 22.16
CA GLY A 191 -4.93 2.62 22.35
C GLY A 191 -5.71 2.49 21.05
N ALA A 192 -7.02 2.69 21.14
CA ALA A 192 -7.96 2.60 20.02
C ALA A 192 -8.59 3.96 19.64
N GLY A 193 -8.17 5.03 20.31
CA GLY A 193 -8.72 6.38 20.14
C GLY A 193 -7.90 7.24 19.16
N GLY A 194 -8.47 8.37 18.76
CA GLY A 194 -7.82 9.28 17.80
C GLY A 194 -7.77 8.69 16.39
N ASN A 195 -6.90 9.25 15.53
CA ASN A 195 -6.71 8.72 14.18
C ASN A 195 -6.17 7.28 14.24
N GLY A 196 -6.65 6.44 13.31
CA GLY A 196 -6.24 5.05 13.21
C GLY A 196 -4.74 4.85 12.99
N HIS A 197 -4.28 3.65 13.31
CA HIS A 197 -2.86 3.31 13.38
C HIS A 197 -2.36 2.61 12.11
N ILE A 198 -1.09 2.84 11.78
CA ILE A 198 -0.36 2.10 10.76
C ILE A 198 0.85 1.46 11.44
N PRO A 199 0.75 0.22 11.95
CA PRO A 199 1.87 -0.44 12.59
C PRO A 199 2.99 -0.85 11.64
N LEU A 200 4.19 -1.01 12.18
CA LEU A 200 5.31 -1.75 11.58
C LEU A 200 5.34 -3.15 12.19
N MET A 201 5.21 -4.16 11.33
CA MET A 201 5.31 -5.58 11.64
C MET A 201 5.98 -6.29 10.45
N HIS A 202 6.40 -7.53 10.63
CA HIS A 202 7.14 -8.30 9.64
C HIS A 202 6.53 -9.71 9.53
N GLU A 203 5.99 -10.05 8.37
CA GLU A 203 5.39 -11.38 8.15
C GLU A 203 6.42 -12.50 7.98
N THR A 204 7.70 -12.15 8.01
CA THR A 204 8.82 -13.08 7.93
C THR A 204 9.14 -13.77 9.26
N TYR A 205 8.44 -13.38 10.34
CA TYR A 205 8.57 -13.97 11.68
C TYR A 205 7.33 -14.81 12.03
N ALA A 206 7.55 -16.07 12.42
CA ALA A 206 6.47 -16.97 12.82
C ALA A 206 5.65 -16.42 14.00
N SER A 207 6.29 -15.77 14.97
CA SER A 207 5.61 -15.13 16.11
C SER A 207 4.63 -14.04 15.69
N THR A 208 4.94 -13.30 14.63
CA THR A 208 4.06 -12.27 14.07
C THR A 208 2.83 -12.88 13.41
N VAL A 209 3.01 -13.94 12.63
CA VAL A 209 1.93 -14.62 11.90
C VAL A 209 1.06 -15.48 12.82
N ASP A 210 1.68 -16.23 13.73
CA ASP A 210 1.00 -17.27 14.51
C ASP A 210 0.43 -16.76 15.84
N THR A 211 0.96 -15.65 16.37
CA THR A 211 0.58 -15.15 17.70
C THR A 211 0.10 -13.70 17.65
N LEU A 212 0.92 -12.78 17.13
CA LEU A 212 0.58 -11.35 17.18
C LEU A 212 -0.64 -11.03 16.30
N THR A 213 -0.68 -11.54 15.08
CA THR A 213 -1.79 -11.26 14.14
C THR A 213 -3.14 -11.80 14.63
N PRO A 214 -3.27 -13.07 15.07
CA PRO A 214 -4.52 -13.56 15.68
C PRO A 214 -4.95 -12.73 16.90
N TRP A 215 -3.99 -12.31 17.73
CA TRP A 215 -4.30 -11.42 18.85
C TRP A 215 -4.81 -10.06 18.38
N LEU A 216 -4.19 -9.44 17.36
CA LEU A 216 -4.64 -8.15 16.80
C LEU A 216 -6.05 -8.24 16.22
N ILE A 217 -6.40 -9.36 15.57
CA ILE A 217 -7.75 -9.63 15.07
C ILE A 217 -8.78 -9.59 16.21
N ASN A 218 -8.48 -10.25 17.33
CA ASN A 218 -9.38 -10.27 18.49
C ASN A 218 -9.40 -8.92 19.23
N TRP A 219 -8.23 -8.29 19.40
CA TRP A 219 -8.11 -7.00 20.05
C TRP A 219 -8.86 -5.91 19.29
N ALA A 220 -8.77 -5.89 17.95
CA ALA A 220 -9.52 -4.97 17.12
C ALA A 220 -11.03 -5.15 17.26
N LYS A 221 -11.52 -6.41 17.27
CA LYS A 221 -12.94 -6.71 17.51
C LYS A 221 -13.42 -6.19 18.87
N SER A 222 -12.67 -6.45 19.94
CA SER A 222 -13.01 -5.99 21.28
C SER A 222 -13.00 -4.46 21.43
N ASN A 223 -12.25 -3.76 20.59
CA ASN A 223 -12.14 -2.30 20.61
C ASN A 223 -12.90 -1.62 19.46
N ASN A 224 -13.76 -2.35 18.74
CA ASN A 224 -14.56 -1.84 17.62
C ASN A 224 -13.69 -1.16 16.52
N LEU A 225 -12.51 -1.70 16.26
CA LEU A 225 -11.62 -1.26 15.20
C LEU A 225 -11.82 -2.08 13.92
N LYS A 226 -11.79 -1.42 12.77
CA LYS A 226 -11.75 -2.07 11.45
C LYS A 226 -10.30 -2.39 11.06
N LEU A 227 -10.06 -3.62 10.63
CA LEU A 227 -8.77 -4.06 10.09
C LEU A 227 -8.75 -3.89 8.58
N VAL A 228 -8.03 -2.88 8.13
CA VAL A 228 -8.12 -2.34 6.76
C VAL A 228 -6.77 -2.35 6.07
N THR A 229 -6.77 -2.12 4.75
CA THR A 229 -5.52 -1.80 4.04
C THR A 229 -5.07 -0.38 4.36
N VAL A 230 -3.78 -0.06 4.13
CA VAL A 230 -3.28 1.32 4.27
C VAL A 230 -4.01 2.26 3.30
N ALA A 231 -4.27 1.82 2.07
CA ALA A 231 -5.03 2.61 1.09
C ALA A 231 -6.45 2.93 1.60
N GLU A 232 -7.16 1.97 2.20
CA GLU A 232 -8.49 2.20 2.79
C GLU A 232 -8.43 3.12 4.02
N CYS A 233 -7.43 2.93 4.88
CA CYS A 233 -7.13 3.78 6.04
C CYS A 233 -6.87 5.25 5.66
N LEU A 234 -6.47 5.49 4.42
CA LEU A 234 -6.22 6.83 3.86
C LEU A 234 -7.35 7.30 2.92
N GLY A 235 -8.37 6.49 2.67
CA GLY A 235 -9.47 6.81 1.75
C GLY A 235 -9.07 6.84 0.28
N ASP A 236 -8.05 6.08 -0.13
CA ASP A 236 -7.40 6.14 -1.46
C ASP A 236 -7.29 4.76 -2.15
N THR A 237 -8.32 3.93 -1.99
CA THR A 237 -8.35 2.57 -2.58
C THR A 237 -8.28 2.59 -4.10
N SER A 238 -8.83 3.62 -4.76
CA SER A 238 -8.84 3.76 -6.23
C SER A 238 -7.46 4.02 -6.82
N SER A 239 -6.52 4.57 -6.05
CA SER A 239 -5.20 4.98 -6.55
C SER A 239 -4.06 4.11 -6.04
N ALA A 240 -4.36 3.01 -5.33
CA ALA A 240 -3.36 2.11 -4.74
C ALA A 240 -2.46 1.43 -5.78
N TYR A 241 -2.92 1.37 -7.04
CA TYR A 241 -2.24 0.71 -8.15
C TYR A 241 -2.25 1.55 -9.42
N LYS A 242 -1.28 1.28 -10.29
CA LYS A 242 -1.27 1.69 -11.69
C LYS A 242 -1.13 0.45 -12.58
N SER A 243 -1.68 0.52 -13.78
CA SER A 243 -1.43 -0.48 -14.81
C SER A 243 0.06 -0.49 -15.20
N GLY A 244 0.53 -1.65 -15.65
CA GLY A 244 1.84 -1.83 -16.24
C GLY A 244 1.78 -2.85 -17.38
N THR A 245 2.87 -2.98 -18.13
CA THR A 245 2.98 -3.99 -19.19
C THR A 245 3.88 -5.12 -18.69
N ALA A 246 3.34 -6.34 -18.67
CA ALA A 246 4.12 -7.51 -18.30
C ALA A 246 5.21 -7.78 -19.35
N ASN A 247 6.41 -8.12 -18.90
CA ASN A 247 7.53 -8.48 -19.78
C ASN A 247 7.75 -10.01 -19.84
N GLY A 248 6.89 -10.79 -19.17
CA GLY A 248 6.92 -12.25 -19.19
C GLY A 248 7.99 -12.89 -18.30
N ALA A 249 8.81 -12.11 -17.58
CA ALA A 249 9.77 -12.67 -16.65
C ALA A 249 9.06 -13.44 -15.54
N SER A 250 9.60 -14.61 -15.20
CA SER A 250 9.10 -15.50 -14.14
C SER A 250 10.16 -15.84 -13.10
N THR A 251 11.29 -15.13 -13.13
CA THR A 251 12.41 -15.25 -12.21
C THR A 251 13.06 -13.89 -12.02
N CYS A 252 13.77 -13.77 -10.90
CA CYS A 252 14.83 -12.81 -10.65
C CYS A 252 16.10 -13.34 -11.34
#